data_AF-A0A8F2EIW8-F1
#
_entry.id   AF-A0A8F2EIW8-F1
#
_cell.length_a   1.000
_cell.length_b   1.000
_cell.length_c   1.000
_cell.angle_alpha   90.00
_cell.angle_beta   90.00
_cell.angle_gamma   90.00
#
_symmetry.space_group_name_H-M   'P 1'
#
loop_
_entity.id
_entity.type
_entity.pdbx_description
1 polymer ?
#
loop_
_entity_poly.entity_id
_entity_poly.type
_entity_poly.pdbx_seq_one_letter_code
_entity_poly.pdbx_strand_id
1 'polypeptide(L)'
;HGCGVLGRNPDSEQPLGYGGSGVVKYFGLDCAENNIIYAGQLSKAFNSPGGFVGCARETDEKFGILNLAKNSNTLVFTGPICTAGLSSAKTTLDLNAAEGDLQRKRLLEATLGFCEGLKALGCPHTYHGFPIVNIYWTPVQVCAEVYRELMSARQGAFQRGVITTPMWYPI
;
A
#
# COMPACT_ATOMS: atom_id res chain seq x y z
N HIS A 1 3.90 3.48 6.02
CA HIS A 1 3.16 2.44 5.26
C HIS A 1 1.71 2.89 5.05
N GLY A 2 1.03 2.42 3.99
CA GLY A 2 -0.39 2.75 3.72
C GLY A 2 -0.66 4.15 3.17
N CYS A 3 0.36 4.92 2.77
CA CYS A 3 0.16 6.23 2.12
C CYS A 3 -0.65 6.07 0.83
N GLY A 4 -1.61 6.96 0.60
CA GLY A 4 -2.61 6.92 -0.48
C GLY A 4 -3.85 6.08 -0.18
N VAL A 5 -3.81 5.19 0.83
CA VAL A 5 -4.93 4.29 1.16
C VAL A 5 -5.48 4.56 2.55
N LEU A 6 -4.61 4.61 3.57
CA LEU A 6 -5.02 4.90 4.94
C LEU A 6 -5.07 6.40 5.13
N GLY A 7 -6.11 6.90 5.78
CA GLY A 7 -6.36 8.31 5.98
C GLY A 7 -6.76 8.62 7.42
N ARG A 8 -6.89 9.91 7.72
CA ARG A 8 -7.29 10.40 9.05
C ARG A 8 -8.75 10.03 9.36
N ASN A 9 -9.09 9.99 10.65
CA ASN A 9 -10.46 9.87 11.15
C ASN A 9 -11.27 8.74 10.48
N PRO A 10 -10.81 7.47 10.55
CA PRO A 10 -11.62 6.36 10.07
C PRO A 10 -12.92 6.25 10.87
N ASP A 11 -14.02 5.95 10.19
CA ASP A 11 -15.34 5.75 10.77
C ASP A 11 -16.08 4.58 10.09
N SER A 12 -17.35 4.37 10.43
CA SER A 12 -18.16 3.28 9.87
C SER A 12 -18.46 3.43 8.38
N GLU A 13 -18.50 4.65 7.84
CA GLU A 13 -18.77 4.90 6.42
C GLU A 13 -17.50 4.85 5.57
N GLN A 14 -16.38 5.28 6.15
CA GLN A 14 -15.07 5.22 5.52
C GLN A 14 -14.02 4.63 6.47
N PRO A 15 -14.02 3.29 6.66
CA PRO A 15 -13.08 2.59 7.55
C PRO A 15 -11.60 2.79 7.22
N LEU A 16 -11.25 3.12 5.97
CA LEU A 16 -9.87 3.42 5.58
C LEU A 16 -9.46 4.87 5.91
N GLY A 17 -10.38 5.72 6.37
CA GLY A 17 -10.16 7.12 6.68
C GLY A 17 -10.04 8.02 5.45
N TYR A 18 -9.79 9.31 5.69
CA TYR A 18 -9.86 10.39 4.70
C TYR A 18 -8.49 10.93 4.29
N GLY A 19 -8.39 11.41 3.05
CA GLY A 19 -7.21 12.11 2.51
C GLY A 19 -5.96 11.25 2.22
N GLY A 20 -5.88 10.01 2.71
CA GLY A 20 -4.80 9.08 2.33
C GLY A 20 -3.41 9.42 2.90
N SER A 21 -3.32 10.15 4.01
CA SER A 21 -2.04 10.58 4.62
C SER A 21 -1.19 9.44 5.19
N GLY A 22 -1.73 8.22 5.26
CA GLY A 22 -1.08 7.01 5.72
C GLY A 22 -1.30 6.69 7.19
N VAL A 23 -0.61 5.65 7.64
CA VAL A 23 -0.85 4.98 8.93
C VAL A 23 -0.72 5.89 10.15
N VAL A 24 0.16 6.90 10.12
CA VAL A 24 0.36 7.81 11.25
C VAL A 24 -0.93 8.58 11.54
N LYS A 25 -1.51 9.21 10.50
CA LYS A 25 -2.76 9.96 10.65
C LYS A 25 -3.98 9.07 10.82
N TYR A 26 -3.94 7.84 10.30
CA TYR A 26 -4.99 6.85 10.53
C TYR A 26 -5.18 6.52 12.02
N PHE A 27 -4.08 6.41 12.77
CA PHE A 27 -4.13 6.21 14.22
C PHE A 27 -4.24 7.51 15.03
N GLY A 28 -4.54 8.65 14.40
CA GLY A 28 -4.68 9.94 15.08
C GLY A 28 -3.36 10.48 15.63
N LEU A 29 -2.22 10.00 15.15
CA LEU A 29 -0.90 10.41 15.62
C LEU A 29 -0.36 11.62 14.84
N ASP A 30 0.63 12.26 15.42
CA ASP A 30 1.41 13.32 14.80
C ASP A 30 2.91 13.04 14.85
N CYS A 31 3.61 13.32 13.75
CA CYS A 31 5.05 13.05 13.68
C CYS A 31 5.86 13.88 14.69
N ALA A 32 5.43 15.10 14.99
CA ALA A 32 6.10 16.00 15.92
C ALA A 32 5.85 15.58 17.36
N GLU A 33 4.57 15.46 17.71
CA GLU A 33 4.13 15.20 19.07
C GLU A 33 4.54 13.81 19.54
N ASN A 34 4.54 12.83 18.62
CA ASN A 34 4.87 11.45 18.94
C ASN A 34 6.31 11.06 18.54
N ASN A 35 7.14 12.01 18.09
CA ASN A 35 8.53 11.76 17.69
C ASN A 35 8.67 10.62 16.66
N ILE A 36 7.83 10.66 15.60
CA ILE A 36 7.77 9.63 14.56
C ILE A 36 8.53 10.10 13.32
N ILE A 37 9.43 9.24 12.83
CA ILE A 37 9.97 9.33 11.48
C ILE A 37 9.10 8.47 10.57
N TYR A 38 8.45 9.10 9.60
CA TYR A 38 7.52 8.42 8.71
C TYR A 38 8.16 8.11 7.36
N ALA A 39 8.56 6.86 7.16
CA ALA A 39 9.02 6.38 5.86
C ALA A 39 7.86 5.81 5.02
N GLY A 40 7.81 6.19 3.75
CA GLY A 40 6.80 5.78 2.79
C GLY A 40 7.35 5.55 1.38
N GLN A 41 6.51 4.98 0.52
CA GLN A 41 6.82 4.68 -0.87
C GLN A 41 5.70 5.17 -1.77
N LEU A 42 6.06 5.62 -2.97
CA LEU A 42 5.12 6.11 -3.99
C LEU A 42 4.73 5.01 -5.00
N SER A 43 5.45 3.89 -5.00
CA SER A 43 5.28 2.79 -5.97
C SER A 43 4.05 1.91 -5.76
N LYS A 44 3.24 2.20 -4.73
CA LYS A 44 2.01 1.45 -4.41
C LYS A 44 0.79 2.24 -4.89
N ALA A 45 0.04 2.83 -3.97
CA ALA A 45 -1.20 3.55 -4.26
C ALA A 45 -1.03 4.73 -5.23
N PHE A 46 0.17 5.32 -5.30
CA PHE A 46 0.47 6.45 -6.18
C PHE A 46 1.05 6.04 -7.53
N ASN A 47 1.36 4.76 -7.77
CA ASN A 47 1.93 4.25 -9.03
C ASN A 47 3.09 5.10 -9.59
N SER A 48 3.96 5.62 -8.72
CA SER A 48 5.09 6.46 -9.10
C SER A 48 6.38 5.94 -8.48
N PRO A 49 7.54 6.09 -9.14
CA PRO A 49 8.81 5.74 -8.53
C PRO A 49 9.10 6.66 -7.33
N GLY A 50 9.86 6.13 -6.37
CA GLY A 50 10.38 6.91 -5.25
C GLY A 50 9.86 6.48 -3.87
N GLY A 51 10.63 6.88 -2.88
CA GLY A 51 10.29 6.82 -1.47
C GLY A 51 10.40 8.21 -0.85
N PHE A 52 9.80 8.37 0.32
CA PHE A 52 9.89 9.61 1.07
C PHE A 52 10.12 9.30 2.55
N VAL A 53 10.70 10.27 3.25
CA VAL A 53 10.79 10.31 4.69
C VAL A 53 10.18 11.63 5.15
N GLY A 54 9.18 11.56 6.02
CA GLY A 54 8.62 12.72 6.70
C GLY A 54 9.10 12.73 8.16
N CYS A 55 9.57 13.89 8.61
CA CYS A 55 9.86 14.16 10.02
C CYS A 55 9.31 15.56 10.31
N ALA A 56 8.79 15.78 11.52
CA ALA A 56 8.26 17.09 11.89
C ALA A 56 9.35 18.10 12.32
N ARG A 57 10.57 17.63 12.61
CA ARG A 57 11.69 18.51 12.96
C ARG A 57 12.55 18.72 11.73
N GLU A 58 12.58 19.93 11.21
CA GLU A 58 13.38 20.23 10.02
C GLU A 58 14.87 20.35 10.36
N THR A 59 15.18 21.00 11.49
CA THR A 59 16.53 21.45 11.86
C THR A 59 17.11 20.79 13.12
N ASP A 60 16.44 19.79 13.70
CA ASP A 60 16.97 19.04 14.85
C ASP A 60 18.29 18.34 14.50
N GLU A 61 19.32 18.54 15.32
CA GLU A 61 20.68 18.07 15.02
C GLU A 61 20.83 16.55 15.07
N LYS A 62 19.90 15.81 15.68
CA LYS A 62 19.95 14.34 15.76
C LYS A 62 18.93 13.67 14.85
N PHE A 63 17.71 14.19 14.80
CA PHE A 63 16.58 13.57 14.10
C PHE A 63 15.92 14.50 13.07
N GLY A 64 16.53 15.64 12.78
CA GLY A 64 16.04 16.58 11.77
C GLY A 64 16.13 15.99 10.37
N ILE A 65 15.16 16.30 9.50
CA ILE A 65 15.13 15.73 8.14
C ILE A 65 16.41 16.05 7.36
N LEU A 66 16.98 17.24 7.56
CA LEU A 66 18.24 17.65 6.93
C LEU A 66 19.43 16.86 7.45
N ASN A 67 19.45 16.51 8.73
CA ASN A 67 20.51 15.68 9.30
C ASN A 67 20.41 14.24 8.77
N LEU A 68 19.20 13.67 8.77
CA LEU A 68 18.93 12.34 8.21
C LEU A 68 19.34 12.26 6.73
N ALA A 69 19.03 13.29 5.96
CA ALA A 69 19.41 13.38 4.55
C ALA A 69 20.94 13.38 4.35
N LYS A 70 21.66 14.22 5.10
CA LYS A 70 23.13 14.34 5.01
C LYS A 70 23.87 13.06 5.39
N ASN A 71 23.32 12.28 6.33
CA ASN A 71 23.94 11.05 6.83
C ASN A 71 23.44 9.78 6.11
N SER A 72 22.61 9.93 5.07
CA SER A 72 22.11 8.80 4.29
C SER A 72 23.01 8.50 3.10
N ASN A 73 23.76 7.40 3.16
CA ASN A 73 24.58 6.93 2.03
C ASN A 73 23.74 6.75 0.76
N THR A 74 22.51 6.24 0.88
CA THR A 74 21.65 5.99 -0.28
C THR A 74 21.15 7.30 -0.90
N LEU A 75 20.95 8.36 -0.13
CA LEU A 75 20.59 9.67 -0.68
C LEU A 75 21.80 10.41 -1.26
N VAL A 76 22.95 10.34 -0.59
CA VAL A 76 24.17 11.07 -0.99
C VAL A 76 24.83 10.46 -2.23
N PHE A 77 24.84 9.13 -2.35
CA PHE A 77 25.58 8.41 -3.40
C PHE A 77 24.70 7.82 -4.52
N THR A 78 23.40 8.12 -4.54
CA THR A 78 22.49 7.69 -5.63
C THR A 78 22.02 8.89 -6.44
N GLY A 79 21.91 8.73 -7.76
CA GLY A 79 21.33 9.75 -8.62
C GLY A 79 19.88 10.09 -8.23
N PRO A 80 19.44 11.35 -8.40
CA PRO A 80 18.08 11.74 -8.08
C PRO A 80 17.07 11.02 -8.98
N ILE A 81 15.84 10.92 -8.49
CA ILE A 81 14.71 10.48 -9.31
C ILE A 81 14.58 11.37 -10.56
N CYS A 82 14.28 10.77 -11.71
CA CYS A 82 14.11 11.53 -12.95
C CYS A 82 12.93 12.50 -12.85
N THR A 83 12.98 13.59 -13.60
CA THR A 83 11.94 14.64 -13.61
C THR A 83 10.56 14.09 -13.97
N ALA A 84 10.50 13.11 -14.88
CA ALA A 84 9.26 12.41 -15.22
C ALA A 84 8.67 11.65 -14.02
N GLY A 85 9.51 11.00 -13.20
CA GLY A 85 9.09 10.32 -11.98
C GLY A 85 8.53 11.29 -10.94
N LEU A 86 9.16 12.45 -10.76
CA LEU A 86 8.67 13.51 -9.88
C LEU A 86 7.34 14.10 -10.35
N SER A 87 7.19 14.32 -11.66
CA SER A 87 5.94 14.82 -12.24
C SER A 87 4.79 13.82 -12.06
N SER A 88 5.06 12.53 -12.29
CA SER A 88 4.10 11.45 -12.01
C SER A 88 3.68 11.43 -10.55
N ALA A 89 4.64 11.50 -9.62
CA ALA A 89 4.37 11.53 -8.18
C ALA A 89 3.52 12.74 -7.77
N LYS A 90 3.84 13.94 -8.28
CA LYS A 90 3.04 15.13 -8.02
C LYS A 90 1.60 14.95 -8.51
N THR A 91 1.44 14.48 -9.74
CA THR A 91 0.12 14.27 -10.35
C THR A 91 -0.72 13.29 -9.54
N THR A 92 -0.14 12.19 -9.07
CA THR A 92 -0.88 11.17 -8.31
C THR A 92 -1.21 11.61 -6.89
N LEU A 93 -0.38 12.48 -6.28
CA LEU A 93 -0.73 13.17 -5.03
C LEU A 93 -1.92 14.12 -5.23
N ASP A 94 -1.92 14.92 -6.30
CA ASP A 94 -3.01 15.83 -6.64
C ASP A 94 -4.32 15.05 -6.89
N LEU A 95 -4.26 13.93 -7.62
CA LEU A 95 -5.40 13.03 -7.83
C LEU A 95 -5.92 12.41 -6.54
N ASN A 96 -5.03 11.96 -5.64
CA ASN A 96 -5.44 11.43 -4.34
C ASN A 96 -6.11 12.50 -3.46
N ALA A 97 -5.70 13.77 -3.58
CA ALA A 97 -6.34 14.88 -2.90
C ALA A 97 -7.74 15.18 -3.48
N ALA A 98 -7.89 15.09 -4.80
CA ALA A 98 -9.15 15.41 -5.49
C ALA A 98 -10.19 14.28 -5.39
N GLU A 99 -9.78 13.03 -5.58
CA GLU A 99 -10.67 11.88 -5.78
C GLU A 99 -10.39 10.71 -4.85
N GLY A 100 -9.33 10.79 -4.03
CA GLY A 100 -8.85 9.64 -3.27
C GLY A 100 -9.88 9.05 -2.30
N ASP A 101 -10.78 9.87 -1.73
CA ASP A 101 -11.82 9.37 -0.81
C ASP A 101 -12.82 8.47 -1.54
N LEU A 102 -13.23 8.86 -2.74
CA LEU A 102 -14.07 8.04 -3.60
C LEU A 102 -13.36 6.72 -3.97
N GLN A 103 -12.08 6.78 -4.33
CA GLN A 103 -11.31 5.58 -4.69
C GLN A 103 -11.14 4.65 -3.48
N ARG A 104 -10.94 5.19 -2.27
CA ARG A 104 -10.90 4.40 -1.02
C ARG A 104 -12.21 3.65 -0.77
N LYS A 105 -13.37 4.30 -0.99
CA LYS A 105 -14.68 3.65 -0.88
C LYS A 105 -14.81 2.47 -1.87
N ARG A 106 -14.50 2.71 -3.14
CA ARG A 106 -14.52 1.67 -4.18
C ARG A 106 -13.57 0.51 -3.88
N LEU A 107 -12.36 0.81 -3.38
CA LEU A 107 -11.38 -0.20 -2.98
C LEU A 107 -11.93 -1.07 -1.84
N LEU A 108 -12.57 -0.47 -0.85
CA LEU A 108 -13.17 -1.19 0.27
C LEU A 108 -14.34 -2.08 -0.20
N GLU A 109 -15.25 -1.54 -1.01
CA GLU A 109 -16.36 -2.30 -1.61
C GLU A 109 -15.86 -3.52 -2.38
N ALA A 110 -14.84 -3.33 -3.24
CA ALA A 110 -14.23 -4.43 -3.99
C ALA A 110 -13.57 -5.46 -3.07
N THR A 111 -12.88 -5.01 -2.02
CA THR A 111 -12.23 -5.88 -1.03
C THR A 111 -13.26 -6.73 -0.29
N LEU A 112 -14.35 -6.13 0.20
CA LEU A 112 -15.39 -6.84 0.92
C LEU A 112 -16.14 -7.81 0.01
N GLY A 113 -16.46 -7.39 -1.23
CA GLY A 113 -17.06 -8.28 -2.23
C GLY A 113 -16.17 -9.49 -2.55
N PHE A 114 -14.85 -9.28 -2.61
CA PHE A 114 -13.89 -10.37 -2.78
C PHE A 114 -13.87 -11.33 -1.58
N CYS A 115 -13.85 -10.82 -0.35
CA CYS A 115 -13.91 -11.65 0.86
C CYS A 115 -15.20 -12.48 0.93
N GLU A 116 -16.35 -11.88 0.64
CA GLU A 116 -17.63 -12.60 0.62
C GLU A 116 -17.67 -13.68 -0.46
N GLY A 117 -17.10 -13.41 -1.64
CA GLY A 117 -16.93 -14.41 -2.69
C GLY A 117 -16.07 -15.60 -2.25
N LEU A 118 -14.91 -15.33 -1.63
CA LEU A 118 -14.04 -16.38 -1.09
C LEU A 118 -14.74 -17.20 -0.01
N LYS A 119 -15.49 -16.54 0.88
CA LYS A 119 -16.27 -17.18 1.94
C LYS A 119 -17.37 -18.10 1.37
N ALA A 120 -18.11 -17.63 0.37
CA ALA A 120 -19.14 -18.43 -0.30
C ALA A 120 -18.58 -19.69 -0.99
N LEU A 121 -17.33 -19.61 -1.47
CA LEU A 121 -16.61 -20.74 -2.06
C LEU A 121 -15.94 -21.66 -1.02
N GLY A 122 -16.03 -21.36 0.28
CA GLY A 122 -15.31 -22.09 1.32
C GLY A 122 -13.79 -21.95 1.23
N CYS A 123 -13.30 -20.90 0.56
CA CYS A 123 -11.88 -20.68 0.34
C CYS A 123 -11.23 -20.11 1.62
N PRO A 124 -10.17 -20.73 2.16
CA PRO A 124 -9.52 -20.28 3.38
C PRO A 124 -8.76 -18.96 3.15
N HIS A 125 -9.22 -17.89 3.79
CA HIS A 125 -8.63 -16.55 3.65
C HIS A 125 -8.60 -15.80 4.98
N THR A 126 -7.74 -14.79 5.08
CA THR A 126 -7.73 -13.83 6.19
C THR A 126 -7.97 -12.41 5.70
N TYR A 127 -8.79 -11.69 6.45
CA TYR A 127 -9.04 -10.27 6.26
C TYR A 127 -8.93 -9.54 7.60
N HIS A 128 -8.10 -8.49 7.65
CA HIS A 128 -7.81 -7.73 8.87
C HIS A 128 -8.31 -6.29 8.81
N GLY A 129 -9.30 -5.99 7.97
CA GLY A 129 -9.84 -4.63 7.81
C GLY A 129 -9.09 -3.75 6.80
N PHE A 130 -8.08 -4.29 6.10
CA PHE A 130 -7.26 -3.58 5.12
C PHE A 130 -7.34 -4.23 3.74
N PRO A 131 -7.09 -3.49 2.64
CA PRO A 131 -7.23 -3.98 1.27
C PRO A 131 -6.05 -4.89 0.84
N ILE A 132 -5.74 -5.86 1.70
CA ILE A 132 -4.83 -6.96 1.47
C ILE A 132 -5.56 -8.20 2.00
N VAL A 133 -5.92 -9.10 1.10
CA VAL A 133 -6.60 -10.35 1.41
C VAL A 133 -5.64 -11.48 1.08
N ASN A 134 -5.29 -12.25 2.09
CA ASN A 134 -4.40 -13.39 1.93
C ASN A 134 -5.23 -14.67 1.85
N ILE A 135 -4.88 -15.54 0.92
CA ILE A 135 -5.46 -16.87 0.75
C ILE A 135 -4.36 -17.87 1.04
N TYR A 136 -4.66 -18.88 1.86
CA TYR A 136 -3.63 -19.79 2.36
C TYR A 136 -3.89 -21.21 1.90
N TRP A 137 -2.87 -21.80 1.27
CA TRP A 137 -2.86 -23.22 0.93
C TRP A 137 -1.62 -23.87 1.53
N THR A 138 -1.85 -24.99 2.21
CA THR A 138 -0.80 -25.83 2.76
C THR A 138 -1.05 -27.27 2.31
N PRO A 139 -0.01 -28.03 1.89
CA PRO A 139 1.40 -27.64 1.82
C PRO A 139 1.74 -26.76 0.59
N VAL A 140 2.98 -26.25 0.49
CA VAL A 140 3.42 -25.32 -0.57
C VAL A 140 3.18 -25.83 -1.99
N GLN A 141 3.21 -27.16 -2.20
CA GLN A 141 2.93 -27.80 -3.47
C GLN A 141 1.50 -27.49 -3.95
N VAL A 142 0.52 -27.51 -3.04
CA VAL A 142 -0.87 -27.15 -3.34
C VAL A 142 -0.96 -25.68 -3.71
N CYS A 143 -0.25 -24.79 -3.00
CA CYS A 143 -0.19 -23.37 -3.37
C CYS A 143 0.38 -23.17 -4.79
N ALA A 144 1.44 -23.90 -5.15
CA ALA A 144 2.03 -23.84 -6.48
C ALA A 144 1.14 -24.43 -7.58
N GLU A 145 0.35 -25.47 -7.28
CA GLU A 145 -0.67 -26.02 -8.19
C GLU A 145 -1.81 -25.03 -8.42
N VAL A 146 -2.39 -24.50 -7.34
CA VAL A 146 -3.46 -23.49 -7.42
C VAL A 146 -2.98 -22.25 -8.18
N TYR A 147 -1.77 -21.76 -7.90
CA TYR A 147 -1.19 -20.64 -8.66
C TYR A 147 -1.05 -20.97 -10.15
N ARG A 148 -0.59 -22.16 -10.50
CA ARG A 148 -0.50 -22.61 -11.90
C ARG A 148 -1.87 -22.68 -12.55
N GLU A 149 -2.88 -23.23 -11.88
CA GLU A 149 -4.26 -23.31 -12.37
C GLU A 149 -4.88 -21.92 -12.57
N LEU A 150 -4.71 -21.00 -11.63
CA LEU A 150 -5.19 -19.61 -11.77
C LEU A 150 -4.55 -18.87 -12.96
N MET A 151 -3.27 -19.17 -13.24
CA MET A 151 -2.54 -18.63 -14.39
C MET A 151 -2.91 -19.34 -15.70
N SER A 152 -3.16 -20.65 -15.68
CA SER A 152 -3.45 -21.50 -16.86
C SER A 152 -4.90 -21.47 -17.31
N ALA A 153 -5.84 -21.11 -16.41
CA ALA A 153 -7.28 -20.99 -16.63
C ALA A 153 -7.70 -20.04 -17.77
N ARG A 154 -6.75 -19.51 -18.56
CA ARG A 154 -6.96 -18.90 -19.87
C ARG A 154 -7.65 -19.80 -20.91
N GLN A 155 -7.82 -21.11 -20.66
CA GLN A 155 -8.56 -22.00 -21.56
C GLN A 155 -9.82 -22.56 -20.87
N GLY A 156 -10.95 -21.86 -21.01
CA GLY A 156 -12.27 -22.26 -20.47
C GLY A 156 -13.21 -21.07 -20.23
N ALA A 157 -14.33 -21.30 -19.53
CA ALA A 157 -15.38 -20.30 -19.22
C ALA A 157 -14.89 -19.04 -18.47
N PHE A 158 -13.64 -19.04 -17.99
CA PHE A 158 -12.94 -17.87 -17.50
C PHE A 158 -11.95 -17.37 -18.57
N GLN A 159 -12.38 -16.50 -19.49
CA GLN A 159 -11.49 -15.88 -20.49
C GLN A 159 -10.44 -14.90 -19.90
N ARG A 160 -10.30 -14.83 -18.57
CA ARG A 160 -9.41 -13.89 -17.87
C ARG A 160 -8.66 -14.66 -16.79
N GLY A 161 -7.42 -15.06 -17.09
CA GLY A 161 -6.52 -15.61 -16.07
C GLY A 161 -6.35 -14.62 -14.92
N VAL A 162 -6.29 -15.12 -13.68
CA VAL A 162 -6.13 -14.29 -12.48
C VAL A 162 -4.66 -14.31 -12.09
N ILE A 163 -4.00 -13.16 -12.17
CA ILE A 163 -2.60 -13.02 -11.75
C ILE A 163 -2.58 -12.66 -10.27
N THR A 164 -1.96 -13.53 -9.48
CA THR A 164 -1.70 -13.31 -8.05
C THR A 164 -0.20 -13.38 -7.78
N THR A 165 0.26 -12.91 -6.62
CA THR A 165 1.66 -13.05 -6.21
C THR A 165 1.78 -14.24 -5.26
N PRO A 166 2.45 -15.33 -5.64
CA PRO A 166 2.72 -16.41 -4.71
C PRO A 166 3.72 -15.91 -3.65
N MET A 167 3.35 -16.03 -2.38
CA MET A 167 4.22 -15.73 -1.23
C MET A 167 4.72 -17.04 -0.65
N TRP A 168 6.01 -17.31 -0.82
CA TRP A 168 6.67 -18.49 -0.26
C TRP A 168 7.57 -18.06 0.89
N TYR A 169 7.71 -18.92 1.90
CA TYR A 169 8.75 -18.70 2.91
C TYR A 169 10.11 -18.66 2.19
N PRO A 170 10.96 -17.65 2.43
CA PRO A 170 12.27 -17.58 1.79
C PRO A 170 13.05 -18.86 2.12
N ILE A 171 13.51 -19.55 1.07
CA ILE A 171 14.46 -20.66 1.17
C ILE A 171 15.84 -20.09 1.52
#